data_AF-A0A9X4XCU8-F1
#
_entry.id   AF-A0A9X4XCU8-F1
#
_cell.length_a   1.000
_cell.length_b   1.000
_cell.length_c   1.000
_cell.angle_alpha   90.00
_cell.angle_beta   90.00
_cell.angle_gamma   90.00
#
_symmetry.space_group_name_H-M   'P 1'
#
loop_
_entity.id
_entity.type
_entity.pdbx_description
1 polymer ?
#
loop_
_entity_poly.entity_id
_entity_poly.type
_entity_poly.pdbx_seq_one_letter_code
_entity_poly.pdbx_strand_id
1 'polypeptide(L)'
;MVTTIKKATKTVQLGDLELNLKLGGREIFKIERRLGKSMLSLFMDSQGGNKLPPVNEILIVLQGANQNHGVTDKRVIEAFEKYLDDGHTTMDLFNELMELFDESGFFGKKKKKATKTNTESEEVTLDPVEAESELI
;
A
#
# COMPACT_ATOMS: atom_id res chain seq x y z
N MET A 1 -31.41 -16.50 4.76
CA MET A 1 -30.57 -15.31 5.03
C MET A 1 -29.57 -15.22 3.89
N VAL A 2 -29.75 -14.24 2.99
CA VAL A 2 -28.91 -14.12 1.80
C VAL A 2 -27.62 -13.43 2.23
N THR A 3 -26.51 -14.16 2.22
CA THR A 3 -25.17 -13.62 2.47
C THR A 3 -24.84 -12.67 1.32
N THR A 4 -25.01 -11.37 1.56
CA THR A 4 -24.64 -10.33 0.61
C THR A 4 -23.14 -10.44 0.36
N ILE A 5 -22.76 -10.92 -0.82
CA ILE A 5 -21.38 -10.90 -1.29
C ILE A 5 -20.99 -9.42 -1.34
N LYS A 6 -20.18 -8.96 -0.37
CA LYS A 6 -19.58 -7.62 -0.43
C LYS A 6 -18.92 -7.47 -1.81
N LYS A 7 -19.41 -6.52 -2.60
CA LYS A 7 -18.91 -6.13 -3.92
C LYS A 7 -17.40 -5.83 -3.84
N ALA A 8 -16.67 -5.99 -4.94
CA ALA A 8 -15.27 -5.60 -5.02
C ALA A 8 -15.08 -4.17 -4.47
N THR A 9 -14.02 -3.95 -3.71
CA THR A 9 -13.81 -2.70 -2.98
C THR A 9 -13.20 -1.63 -3.89
N LYS A 10 -12.34 -2.03 -4.85
CA LYS A 10 -11.60 -1.12 -5.71
C LYS A 10 -11.39 -1.73 -7.10
N THR A 11 -11.35 -0.91 -8.14
CA THR A 11 -10.88 -1.31 -9.48
C THR A 11 -9.59 -0.56 -9.78
N VAL A 12 -8.57 -1.26 -10.29
CA VAL A 12 -7.26 -0.70 -10.61
C VAL A 12 -6.88 -1.11 -12.04
N GLN A 13 -6.33 -0.16 -12.79
CA GLN A 13 -5.78 -0.40 -14.13
C GLN A 13 -4.26 -0.59 -14.05
N LEU A 14 -3.82 -1.83 -14.25
CA LEU A 14 -2.41 -2.16 -14.35
C LEU A 14 -2.05 -2.28 -15.84
N GLY A 15 -1.67 -1.17 -16.48
CA GLY A 15 -1.47 -1.09 -17.92
C GLY A 15 -2.78 -1.39 -18.65
N ASP A 16 -2.83 -2.51 -19.37
CA ASP A 16 -4.06 -2.99 -20.04
C ASP A 16 -4.85 -4.04 -19.25
N LEU A 17 -4.45 -4.32 -18.02
CA LEU A 17 -5.13 -5.28 -17.16
C LEU A 17 -6.01 -4.57 -16.14
N GLU A 18 -7.32 -4.78 -16.25
CA GLU A 18 -8.26 -4.40 -15.21
C GLU A 18 -8.25 -5.42 -14.07
N LEU A 19 -7.97 -4.94 -12.86
CA LEU A 19 -8.00 -5.71 -11.63
C LEU A 19 -9.18 -5.27 -10.76
N ASN A 20 -10.10 -6.20 -10.51
CA ASN A 20 -11.23 -6.00 -9.59
C ASN A 20 -10.82 -6.47 -8.20
N LEU A 21 -10.39 -5.55 -7.34
CA LEU A 21 -9.74 -5.86 -6.08
C LEU A 21 -10.74 -5.96 -4.92
N LYS A 22 -10.53 -6.96 -4.06
CA LYS A 22 -11.25 -7.13 -2.80
C LYS A 22 -10.31 -7.71 -1.76
N LEU A 23 -10.24 -7.07 -0.59
CA LEU A 23 -9.46 -7.56 0.54
C LEU A 23 -10.38 -8.06 1.65
N GLY A 24 -10.74 -9.34 1.58
CA GLY A 24 -11.46 -10.07 2.63
C GLY A 24 -10.55 -11.03 3.39
N GLY A 25 -11.05 -11.66 4.45
CA GLY A 25 -10.25 -12.60 5.26
C GLY A 25 -9.70 -13.78 4.46
N ARG A 26 -10.43 -14.25 3.44
CA ARG A 26 -9.97 -15.33 2.55
C ARG A 26 -8.83 -14.88 1.65
N GLU A 27 -8.92 -13.67 1.11
CA GLU A 27 -7.91 -13.09 0.22
C GLU A 27 -6.64 -12.78 1.01
N ILE A 28 -6.75 -12.15 2.18
CA ILE A 28 -5.63 -11.89 3.10
C ILE A 28 -4.90 -13.20 3.42
N PHE A 29 -5.62 -14.24 3.84
CA PHE A 29 -5.02 -15.53 4.18
C PHE A 29 -4.24 -16.16 3.01
N LYS A 30 -4.78 -16.09 1.79
CA LYS A 30 -4.10 -16.60 0.59
C LYS A 30 -2.86 -15.79 0.24
N ILE A 31 -2.95 -14.46 0.34
CA ILE A 31 -1.85 -13.54 0.07
C ILE A 31 -0.71 -13.78 1.05
N GLU A 32 -0.99 -13.85 2.36
CA GLU A 32 0.03 -14.11 3.39
C GLU A 32 0.70 -15.48 3.20
N ARG A 33 -0.06 -16.51 2.83
CA ARG A 33 0.52 -17.82 2.49
C ARG A 33 1.49 -17.76 1.32
N ARG A 34 1.22 -16.93 0.31
CA ARG A 34 2.08 -16.76 -0.86
C ARG A 34 3.29 -15.87 -0.56
N LEU A 35 3.12 -14.85 0.28
CA LEU A 35 4.20 -13.99 0.76
C LEU A 35 5.12 -14.70 1.76
N GLY A 36 4.62 -15.71 2.48
CA GLY A 36 5.33 -16.39 3.57
C GLY A 36 5.46 -15.56 4.85
N LYS A 37 4.72 -14.44 4.94
CA LYS A 37 4.77 -13.47 6.04
C LYS A 37 3.48 -12.68 6.12
N SER A 38 3.29 -11.94 7.21
CA SER A 38 2.10 -11.10 7.37
C SER A 38 2.09 -9.93 6.38
N MET A 39 0.91 -9.57 5.87
CA MET A 39 0.74 -8.37 5.05
C MET A 39 1.12 -7.07 5.79
N LEU A 40 1.03 -7.04 7.12
CA LEU A 40 1.50 -5.89 7.92
C LEU A 40 3.03 -5.70 7.81
N SER A 41 3.77 -6.81 7.68
CA SER A 41 5.23 -6.77 7.55
C SER A 41 5.73 -6.21 6.22
N LEU A 42 4.83 -5.89 5.28
CA LEU A 42 5.16 -5.18 4.05
C LEU A 42 5.69 -3.77 4.34
N PHE A 43 5.19 -3.15 5.42
CA PHE A 43 5.49 -1.75 5.75
C PHE A 43 6.35 -1.58 6.99
N MET A 44 6.65 -2.66 7.70
CA MET A 44 7.48 -2.65 8.91
C MET A 44 8.73 -3.50 8.72
N ASP A 45 9.89 -2.98 9.09
CA ASP A 45 11.13 -3.75 9.21
C ASP A 45 11.22 -4.49 10.56
N SER A 46 12.28 -5.28 10.74
CA SER A 46 12.53 -6.05 11.97
C SER A 46 12.85 -5.20 13.19
N GLN A 47 13.08 -3.89 13.02
CA GLN A 47 13.34 -2.91 14.07
C GLN A 47 12.11 -2.02 14.34
N GLY A 48 11.00 -2.26 13.64
CA GLY A 48 9.78 -1.46 13.74
C GLY A 48 9.82 -0.14 12.96
N GLY A 49 10.83 0.06 12.11
CA GLY A 49 10.92 1.17 11.17
C GLY A 49 9.99 0.99 9.97
N ASN A 50 9.63 2.12 9.35
CA ASN A 50 8.83 2.11 8.13
C ASN A 50 9.71 1.67 6.95
N LYS A 51 9.20 0.76 6.13
CA LYS A 51 9.83 0.37 4.86
C LYS A 51 8.83 0.38 3.73
N LEU A 52 9.33 0.57 2.51
CA LEU A 52 8.54 0.36 1.31
C LEU A 52 8.58 -1.12 0.92
N PRO A 53 7.43 -1.71 0.57
CA PRO A 53 7.40 -3.07 0.08
C PRO A 53 8.09 -3.15 -1.28
N PRO A 54 8.81 -4.23 -1.57
CA PRO A 54 9.33 -4.48 -2.90
C PRO A 54 8.18 -4.75 -3.88
N VAL A 55 8.39 -4.42 -5.16
CA VAL A 55 7.36 -4.46 -6.21
C VAL A 55 6.72 -5.84 -6.34
N ASN A 56 7.50 -6.92 -6.24
CA ASN A 56 6.98 -8.28 -6.32
C ASN A 56 5.92 -8.55 -5.24
N GLU A 57 6.10 -8.02 -4.03
CA GLU A 57 5.13 -8.18 -2.95
C GLU A 57 3.86 -7.36 -3.20
N ILE A 58 4.00 -6.15 -3.75
CA ILE A 58 2.87 -5.33 -4.18
C ILE A 58 2.04 -6.07 -5.23
N LEU A 59 2.69 -6.59 -6.28
CA LEU A 59 2.03 -7.34 -7.36
C LEU A 59 1.35 -8.62 -6.86
N ILE A 60 1.97 -9.35 -5.90
CA ILE A 60 1.36 -10.52 -5.25
C ILE A 60 0.07 -10.13 -4.53
N VAL A 61 0.06 -8.99 -3.83
CA VAL A 61 -1.11 -8.51 -3.10
C VAL A 61 -2.22 -8.09 -4.07
N LEU A 62 -1.90 -7.31 -5.10
CA LEU A 62 -2.87 -6.89 -6.12
C LEU A 62 -3.49 -8.09 -6.85
N GLN A 63 -2.65 -9.05 -7.28
CA GLN A 63 -3.14 -10.28 -7.91
C GLN A 63 -3.98 -11.13 -6.95
N GLY A 64 -3.56 -11.26 -5.69
CA GLY A 64 -4.27 -12.07 -4.70
C GLY A 64 -5.59 -11.45 -4.24
N ALA A 65 -5.71 -10.13 -4.30
CA ALA A 65 -6.94 -9.39 -4.03
C ALA A 65 -7.87 -9.36 -5.25
N ASN A 66 -7.34 -9.57 -6.46
CA ASN A 66 -8.12 -9.56 -7.69
C ASN A 66 -9.16 -10.69 -7.73
N GLN A 67 -10.37 -10.33 -8.16
CA GLN A 67 -11.52 -11.22 -8.30
C GLN A 67 -11.69 -11.72 -9.73
N ASN A 68 -10.99 -11.13 -10.71
CA ASN A 68 -11.05 -11.58 -12.10
C ASN A 68 -10.35 -12.94 -12.25
N HIS A 69 -11.04 -13.88 -12.90
CA HIS A 69 -10.49 -15.21 -13.16
C HIS A 69 -9.39 -15.18 -14.23
N GLY A 70 -8.46 -16.14 -14.17
CA GLY A 70 -7.46 -16.35 -15.23
C GLY A 70 -6.27 -15.38 -15.21
N VAL A 71 -6.16 -14.51 -14.20
CA VAL A 71 -5.00 -13.62 -14.06
C VAL A 71 -3.82 -14.39 -13.46
N THR A 72 -2.89 -14.78 -14.33
CA THR A 72 -1.66 -15.50 -13.98
C THR A 72 -0.53 -14.55 -13.59
N ASP A 73 0.50 -15.07 -12.93
CA ASP A 73 1.70 -14.31 -12.56
C ASP A 73 2.35 -13.66 -13.79
N LYS A 74 2.46 -14.42 -14.88
CA LYS A 74 2.97 -13.91 -16.16
C LYS A 74 2.16 -12.72 -16.67
N ARG A 75 0.82 -12.83 -16.63
CA ARG A 75 -0.07 -11.76 -17.12
C ARG A 75 0.05 -10.48 -16.28
N VAL A 76 0.26 -10.62 -14.97
CA VAL A 76 0.48 -9.47 -14.06
C VAL A 76 1.83 -8.80 -14.33
N ILE A 77 2.87 -9.57 -14.63
CA ILE A 77 4.19 -9.02 -14.99
C ILE A 77 4.10 -8.24 -16.32
N GLU A 78 3.51 -8.84 -17.35
CA GLU A 78 3.28 -8.17 -18.65
C GLU A 78 2.43 -6.90 -18.51
N ALA A 79 1.41 -6.95 -17.64
CA ALA A 79 0.58 -5.78 -17.30
C ALA A 79 1.40 -4.67 -16.64
N PHE A 80 2.29 -5.04 -15.71
CA PHE A 80 3.12 -4.11 -14.98
C PHE A 80 4.21 -3.48 -15.87
N GLU A 81 4.81 -4.24 -16.78
CA GLU A 81 5.73 -3.70 -17.80
C GLU A 81 5.03 -2.61 -18.62
N LYS A 82 3.81 -2.89 -19.09
CA LYS A 82 3.00 -1.92 -19.82
C LYS A 82 2.61 -0.70 -18.96
N TYR A 83 2.28 -0.91 -17.69
CA TYR A 83 2.01 0.18 -16.75
C TYR A 83 3.20 1.15 -16.65
N LEU A 84 4.44 0.63 -16.64
CA LEU A 84 5.65 1.45 -16.67
C LEU A 84 5.85 2.14 -18.03
N ASP A 85 5.60 1.43 -19.14
CA ASP A 85 5.68 1.99 -20.50
C ASP A 85 4.69 3.14 -20.73
N ASP A 86 3.51 3.08 -20.08
CA ASP A 86 2.48 4.12 -20.09
C ASP A 86 2.90 5.35 -19.25
N GLY A 87 4.06 5.32 -18.60
CA GLY A 87 4.66 6.43 -17.86
C GLY A 87 4.40 6.43 -16.35
N HIS A 88 3.76 5.39 -15.82
CA HIS A 88 3.57 5.25 -14.38
C HIS A 88 4.84 4.79 -13.67
N THR A 89 4.87 5.00 -12.36
CA THR A 89 6.01 4.65 -11.50
C THR A 89 5.65 3.56 -10.50
N THR A 90 6.68 2.97 -9.89
CA THR A 90 6.50 2.06 -8.75
C THR A 90 5.86 2.74 -7.54
N MET A 91 5.97 4.07 -7.42
CA MET A 91 5.30 4.84 -6.38
C MET A 91 3.80 4.96 -6.64
N ASP A 92 3.38 5.09 -7.90
CA ASP A 92 1.96 5.09 -8.25
C ASP A 92 1.32 3.74 -7.89
N LEU A 93 2.00 2.63 -8.21
CA LEU A 93 1.57 1.29 -7.81
C LEU A 93 1.47 1.12 -6.29
N PHE A 94 2.42 1.70 -5.54
CA PHE A 94 2.37 1.71 -4.08
C PHE A 94 1.17 2.51 -3.55
N ASN A 95 0.85 3.65 -4.16
CA ASN A 95 -0.31 4.45 -3.78
C ASN A 95 -1.62 3.67 -4.01
N GLU A 96 -1.74 2.98 -5.14
CA GLU A 96 -2.90 2.11 -5.42
C GLU A 96 -3.06 0.99 -4.38
N LEU A 97 -1.94 0.40 -3.94
CA LEU A 97 -1.92 -0.59 -2.85
C LEU A 97 -2.40 0.03 -1.53
N MET A 98 -1.91 1.22 -1.19
CA MET A 98 -2.31 1.91 0.04
C MET A 98 -3.80 2.25 0.06
N GLU A 99 -4.32 2.74 -1.07
CA GLU A 99 -5.74 3.00 -1.23
C GLU A 99 -6.58 1.74 -1.08
N LEU A 100 -6.15 0.60 -1.65
CA LEU A 100 -6.81 -0.69 -1.43
C LEU A 100 -6.89 -1.05 0.06
N PHE A 101 -5.82 -0.80 0.83
CA PHE A 101 -5.77 -1.13 2.24
C PHE A 101 -6.68 -0.20 3.07
N ASP A 102 -6.75 1.09 2.74
CA ASP A 102 -7.67 2.03 3.40
C ASP A 102 -9.14 1.71 3.08
N GLU A 103 -9.47 1.52 1.80
CA GLU A 103 -10.84 1.22 1.34
C GLU A 103 -11.37 -0.12 1.87
N SER A 104 -10.48 -1.10 2.04
CA SER A 104 -10.84 -2.39 2.64
C SER A 104 -10.98 -2.34 4.16
N GLY A 105 -10.55 -1.24 4.79
CA GLY A 105 -10.51 -1.08 6.24
C GLY A 105 -9.45 -1.96 6.90
N PHE A 106 -8.41 -2.34 6.17
CA PHE A 106 -7.31 -3.19 6.65
C PHE A 106 -6.62 -2.61 7.89
N PHE A 107 -6.39 -1.29 7.89
CA PHE A 107 -5.81 -0.58 9.05
C PHE A 107 -6.82 -0.27 10.16
N GLY A 108 -8.06 -0.75 10.03
CA GLY A 108 -9.17 -0.43 10.92
C GLY A 108 -9.82 0.91 10.57
N LYS A 109 -11.03 1.13 11.10
CA LYS A 109 -11.73 2.40 10.91
C LYS A 109 -11.01 3.47 11.71
N LYS A 110 -10.69 4.61 11.09
CA LYS A 110 -10.29 5.83 11.82
C LYS A 110 -11.38 6.11 12.86
N LYS A 111 -11.09 5.87 14.14
CA LYS A 111 -11.98 6.28 15.23
C LYS A 111 -12.08 7.80 15.09
N LYS A 112 -13.27 8.35 14.84
CA LYS A 112 -13.54 9.77 15.07
C LYS A 112 -13.28 10.00 16.56
N LYS A 113 -12.06 10.37 16.92
CA LYS A 113 -11.75 10.77 18.29
C LYS A 113 -12.48 12.09 18.52
N ALA A 114 -13.44 12.06 19.45
CA ALA A 114 -13.66 13.22 20.28
C ALA A 114 -12.30 13.58 20.93
N THR A 115 -11.78 14.74 20.54
CA THR A 115 -11.03 15.69 21.38
C THR A 115 -9.69 15.24 22.02
N LYS A 116 -8.62 15.92 21.56
CA LYS A 116 -7.35 16.32 22.21
C LYS A 116 -6.29 15.25 22.52
N THR A 117 -5.21 15.27 21.74
CA THR A 117 -3.86 15.53 22.29
C THR A 117 -3.07 16.31 21.24
N ASN A 118 -2.51 17.43 21.69
CA ASN A 118 -1.67 18.36 20.94
C ASN A 118 -0.39 17.64 20.50
N THR A 119 -0.09 17.66 19.20
CA THR A 119 1.29 17.53 18.73
C THR A 119 1.49 18.76 17.87
N GLU A 120 2.02 19.79 18.51
CA GLU A 120 2.59 20.95 17.84
C GLU A 120 3.58 20.44 16.79
N SER A 121 3.38 20.90 15.57
CA SER A 121 4.41 20.95 14.55
C SER A 121 5.49 21.90 15.05
N GLU A 122 6.51 21.38 15.74
CA GLU A 122 7.77 22.10 15.87
C GLU A 122 8.52 21.90 14.54
N GLU A 123 8.46 22.91 13.69
CA GLU A 123 9.35 23.07 12.55
C GLU A 123 10.78 23.19 13.07
N VAL A 124 11.56 22.12 12.98
CA VAL A 124 13.02 22.21 13.15
C VAL A 124 13.60 22.67 11.83
N THR A 125 13.88 23.97 11.69
CA THR A 125 14.68 24.49 10.57
C THR A 125 16.16 24.20 10.81
N LEU A 126 16.84 23.71 9.78
CA LEU A 126 18.25 23.29 9.79
C LEU A 126 19.17 24.40 9.27
N ASP A 127 19.00 25.63 9.73
CA ASP A 127 19.97 26.67 9.41
C ASP A 127 21.14 26.60 10.41
N PRO A 128 22.40 26.44 9.96
CA PRO A 128 23.56 26.50 10.84
C PRO A 128 23.72 27.92 11.35
N VAL A 129 23.71 28.10 12.67
CA VAL A 129 24.08 29.37 13.28
C VAL A 129 25.56 29.58 13.02
N GLU A 130 25.87 30.48 12.08
CA GLU A 130 27.22 30.94 11.78
C GLU A 130 27.77 31.62 13.04
N ALA A 131 28.58 30.88 13.80
CA ALA A 131 29.30 31.40 14.94
C ALA A 131 30.46 32.25 14.41
N GLU A 132 30.22 33.54 14.20
CA GLU A 132 31.29 34.51 14.04
C GLU A 132 32.05 34.62 15.37
N SER A 133 33.20 33.93 15.43
CA SER A 133 34.27 34.20 16.37
C SER A 133 35.22 35.23 15.77
N GLU A 134 35.41 36.36 16.46
CA GLU A 134 36.63 37.20 16.58
C GLU A 134 36.19 38.54 17.22
N LEU A 135 36.44 38.82 18.50
CA LEU A 135 37.71 39.18 19.14
C LEU A 135 38.46 40.28 18.37
N ILE A 136 38.22 41.54 18.76
CA ILE A 136 39.18 42.59 19.18
C ILE A 136 38.40 43.73 19.82
#